data_AF-A0A2N6P327-F1
#
_entry.id   AF-A0A2N6P327-F1
#
_cell.length_a   1.000
_cell.length_b   1.000
_cell.length_c   1.000
_cell.angle_alpha   90.00
_cell.angle_beta   90.00
_cell.angle_gamma   90.00
#
_symmetry.space_group_name_H-M   'P 1'
#
loop_
_entity.id
_entity.type
_entity.pdbx_description
1 polymer ?
#
loop_
_entity_poly.entity_id
_entity_poly.type
_entity_poly.pdbx_seq_one_letter_code
_entity_poly.pdbx_strand_id
1 'polypeptide(L)'
;MRSSRVSLDTARLFDPTVIAASTSTRRTTRSLSRFAYAPVSGNARATPDIEDAVPPPAAKRRRKLSSESPVKLIKEELLEDTEPIRAPALTTTPKRKQPRKPARKAVDPDTGETTVAPPSDWEEVYGIVRKMRAPGGAAYGAAVDTMGCERLADRGCSEKDQRFHTLIALMLSSQTKDTVNAVVMKRLQTELPPYKPGAPAGLNLDNILAVDPDTLNKMIWAVGFHNNKTKYIKKAAEILRDEWDGDIPDTIEGLTALPGVGPKMGYLCLSAAWGRTEGIGVDVHVHRITNMWGWHKTKNPEETRLALQAWLPRDRWREINGLLVGLGQAVCVPVGQRCGSCDVGLGGLCRAADRKKVALGRAEREVVKRQEEHRRELEDIKPAKEEEL
;
A
#
# COMPACT_ATOMS: atom_id res chain seq x y z
N MET A 1 -5.19 25.78 6.47
CA MET A 1 -5.46 24.35 6.28
C MET A 1 -6.89 24.06 6.73
N ARG A 2 -7.79 23.65 5.83
CA ARG A 2 -9.15 23.20 6.20
C ARG A 2 -9.19 21.68 6.09
N SER A 3 -9.11 20.99 7.22
CA SER A 3 -9.33 19.55 7.32
C SER A 3 -10.81 19.24 7.06
N SER A 4 -11.06 18.20 6.26
CA SER A 4 -12.41 17.71 5.97
C SER A 4 -13.06 17.12 7.22
N ARG A 5 -14.37 17.30 7.39
CA ARG A 5 -15.16 16.81 8.54
C ARG A 5 -14.94 15.32 8.88
N VAL A 6 -14.66 14.48 7.89
CA VAL A 6 -14.35 13.05 8.05
C VAL A 6 -13.10 12.80 8.91
N SER A 7 -12.13 13.73 8.90
CA SER A 7 -10.91 13.65 9.71
C SER A 7 -11.13 14.01 11.18
N LEU A 8 -12.22 14.73 11.49
CA LEU A 8 -12.59 15.07 12.87
C LEU A 8 -13.36 13.92 13.54
N ASP A 9 -14.16 13.18 12.78
CA ASP A 9 -14.92 12.04 13.31
C ASP A 9 -14.01 10.85 13.66
N THR A 10 -12.87 10.68 12.97
CA THR A 10 -11.87 9.66 13.32
C THR A 10 -11.13 9.94 14.62
N ALA A 11 -11.02 11.20 15.05
CA ALA A 11 -10.35 11.56 16.29
C ALA A 11 -11.23 11.29 17.53
N ARG A 12 -12.56 11.30 17.37
CA ARG A 12 -13.54 11.12 18.46
C ARG A 12 -13.70 9.67 18.93
N LEU A 13 -13.24 8.69 18.16
CA LEU A 13 -13.36 7.27 18.51
C LEU A 13 -12.23 6.77 19.42
N PHE A 14 -11.24 7.60 19.75
CA PHE A 14 -10.07 7.24 20.57
C PHE A 14 -9.85 8.14 21.79
N ASP A 15 -10.84 8.96 22.16
CA ASP A 15 -10.78 9.80 23.38
C ASP A 15 -11.82 9.30 24.40
N PRO A 16 -11.41 8.83 25.60
CA PRO A 16 -12.33 8.28 26.60
C PRO A 16 -13.11 9.35 27.37
N THR A 17 -13.05 10.62 26.98
CA THR A 17 -13.81 11.68 27.64
C THR A 17 -14.64 12.46 26.64
N VAL A 18 -15.97 12.27 26.67
CA VAL A 18 -17.04 13.29 26.54
C VAL A 18 -18.38 12.59 26.26
N ILE A 19 -19.29 12.73 27.22
CA ILE A 19 -20.73 12.51 27.09
C ILE A 19 -21.36 13.81 26.59
N ALA A 20 -22.17 13.77 25.53
CA ALA A 20 -23.53 14.35 25.47
C ALA A 20 -24.05 14.57 24.04
N ALA A 21 -25.38 14.45 23.95
CA ALA A 21 -26.28 14.46 22.82
C ALA A 21 -26.19 15.64 21.82
N SER A 22 -26.56 15.37 20.56
CA SER A 22 -27.44 16.26 19.79
C SER A 22 -28.04 15.56 18.57
N THR A 23 -29.37 15.48 18.57
CA THR A 23 -30.27 15.13 17.48
C THR A 23 -30.32 16.22 16.41
N SER A 24 -30.15 15.87 15.13
CA SER A 24 -30.81 16.61 14.04
C SER A 24 -30.90 15.80 12.74
N THR A 25 -31.89 16.16 11.96
CA THR A 25 -32.73 15.38 11.04
C THR A 25 -32.19 15.26 9.62
N ARG A 26 -32.58 14.16 8.96
CA ARG A 26 -32.38 13.86 7.53
C ARG A 26 -32.92 14.97 6.64
N ARG A 27 -32.23 15.21 5.52
CA ARG A 27 -32.88 15.62 4.27
C ARG A 27 -32.42 14.76 3.11
N THR A 28 -33.37 14.01 2.57
CA THR A 28 -33.33 13.21 1.35
C THR A 28 -33.50 14.11 0.13
N THR A 29 -32.74 13.86 -0.94
CA THR A 29 -33.20 14.11 -2.31
C THR A 29 -32.88 12.89 -3.17
N ARG A 30 -33.95 12.24 -3.63
CA ARG A 30 -33.94 11.21 -4.66
C ARG A 30 -33.65 11.86 -6.01
N SER A 31 -32.91 11.16 -6.87
CA SER A 31 -33.05 11.25 -8.31
C SER A 31 -32.74 9.89 -8.93
N LEU A 32 -33.72 9.40 -9.68
CA LEU A 32 -33.91 8.08 -10.28
C LEU A 32 -32.97 7.90 -11.50
N SER A 33 -32.18 6.83 -11.52
CA SER A 33 -32.37 5.59 -12.31
C SER A 33 -32.42 5.77 -13.84
N ARG A 34 -31.51 5.05 -14.51
CA ARG A 34 -31.76 4.26 -15.74
C ARG A 34 -30.44 3.66 -16.22
N PHE A 35 -30.30 2.33 -16.14
CA PHE A 35 -29.83 1.51 -17.25
C PHE A 35 -30.32 0.08 -17.01
N ALA A 36 -31.19 -0.37 -17.93
CA ALA A 36 -31.77 -1.70 -17.96
C ALA A 36 -30.72 -2.73 -18.43
N TYR A 37 -30.81 -3.93 -17.90
CA TYR A 37 -30.01 -5.10 -18.29
C TYR A 37 -30.87 -6.02 -19.15
N ALA A 38 -30.33 -6.50 -20.27
CA ALA A 38 -30.89 -7.62 -21.05
C ALA A 38 -30.07 -8.89 -20.74
N PRO A 39 -30.67 -10.09 -20.77
CA PRO A 39 -29.99 -11.31 -20.32
C PRO A 39 -29.16 -11.94 -21.45
N VAL A 40 -27.99 -12.49 -21.11
CA VAL A 40 -27.23 -13.38 -22.00
C VAL A 40 -26.92 -14.67 -21.25
N SER A 41 -27.24 -15.79 -21.91
CA SER A 41 -27.10 -17.17 -21.49
C SER A 41 -25.66 -17.68 -21.64
N GLY A 42 -25.26 -18.58 -20.72
CA GLY A 42 -24.26 -19.65 -20.82
C GLY A 42 -22.93 -19.44 -21.58
N ASN A 43 -21.82 -19.32 -20.83
CA ASN A 43 -20.72 -20.30 -20.84
C ASN A 43 -19.66 -19.97 -19.78
N ALA A 44 -19.05 -20.99 -19.19
CA ALA A 44 -17.98 -20.86 -18.20
C ALA A 44 -16.79 -20.05 -18.74
N ARG A 45 -16.52 -18.88 -18.15
CA ARG A 45 -15.31 -18.09 -18.40
C ARG A 45 -14.96 -17.29 -17.16
N ALA A 46 -13.65 -17.20 -16.90
CA ALA A 46 -12.99 -16.53 -15.79
C ALA A 46 -13.79 -15.33 -15.24
N THR A 47 -14.06 -15.35 -13.94
CA THR A 47 -14.67 -14.23 -13.24
C THR A 47 -13.75 -13.02 -13.38
N PRO A 48 -14.21 -11.90 -13.97
CA PRO A 48 -13.38 -10.71 -14.10
C PRO A 48 -13.01 -10.18 -12.71
N ASP A 49 -11.74 -9.90 -12.51
CA ASP A 49 -11.25 -9.20 -11.31
C ASP A 49 -11.93 -7.83 -11.24
N ILE A 50 -12.30 -7.39 -10.04
CA ILE A 50 -12.84 -6.05 -9.81
C ILE A 50 -11.83 -4.96 -10.22
N GLU A 51 -10.54 -5.30 -10.30
CA GLU A 51 -9.47 -4.42 -10.79
C GLU A 51 -9.51 -4.22 -12.33
N ASP A 52 -10.14 -5.10 -13.10
CA ASP A 52 -10.15 -5.07 -14.58
C ASP A 52 -11.32 -4.28 -15.19
N ALA A 53 -12.29 -3.85 -14.38
CA ALA A 53 -13.52 -3.21 -14.86
C ALA A 53 -13.41 -1.68 -15.13
N VAL A 54 -12.21 -1.09 -15.05
CA VAL A 54 -12.02 0.37 -15.18
C VAL A 54 -11.09 0.69 -16.36
N PRO A 55 -11.59 1.27 -17.47
CA PRO A 55 -10.73 1.72 -18.56
C PRO A 55 -9.87 2.91 -18.11
N PRO A 56 -8.62 3.01 -18.60
CA PRO A 56 -7.74 4.12 -18.25
C PRO A 56 -8.29 5.45 -18.79
N PRO A 57 -8.08 6.58 -18.07
CA PRO A 57 -8.57 7.87 -18.53
C PRO A 57 -7.86 8.28 -19.83
N ALA A 58 -8.65 8.69 -20.83
CA ALA A 58 -8.18 9.14 -22.13
C ALA A 58 -7.22 10.34 -22.01
N ALA A 59 -6.08 10.27 -22.69
CA ALA A 59 -5.07 11.32 -22.72
C ALA A 59 -5.64 12.60 -23.36
N LYS A 60 -5.75 13.69 -22.58
CA LYS A 60 -6.07 15.02 -23.12
C LYS A 60 -4.88 15.57 -23.92
N ARG A 61 -5.11 15.78 -25.22
CA ARG A 61 -4.25 16.52 -26.16
C ARG A 61 -3.85 17.89 -25.57
N ARG A 62 -2.54 18.15 -25.45
CA ARG A 62 -1.99 19.49 -25.21
C ARG A 62 -2.19 20.36 -26.46
N ARG A 63 -2.92 21.48 -26.32
CA ARG A 63 -2.95 22.56 -27.33
C ARG A 63 -1.62 23.32 -27.28
N LYS A 64 -0.99 23.50 -28.43
CA LYS A 64 0.09 24.45 -28.69
C LYS A 64 -0.52 25.86 -28.71
N LEU A 65 0.00 26.80 -27.92
CA LEU A 65 -0.22 28.23 -28.17
C LEU A 65 1.07 28.84 -28.70
N SER A 66 0.90 29.60 -29.76
CA SER A 66 1.88 30.35 -30.54
C SER A 66 2.27 31.67 -29.87
N SER A 67 3.39 32.18 -30.34
CA SER A 67 4.13 33.40 -30.03
C SER A 67 3.42 34.71 -30.41
N GLU A 68 4.04 35.82 -29.93
CA GLU A 68 3.90 37.27 -30.27
C GLU A 68 2.99 38.09 -29.34
N SER A 69 3.33 39.28 -28.81
CA SER A 69 4.53 40.15 -28.79
C SER A 69 4.41 41.11 -27.55
N PRO A 70 4.96 42.35 -27.50
CA PRO A 70 6.05 42.73 -26.60
C PRO A 70 5.68 43.80 -25.56
N VAL A 71 6.31 43.82 -24.37
CA VAL A 71 6.26 45.00 -23.50
C VAL A 71 7.64 45.25 -22.88
N LYS A 72 8.28 46.35 -23.33
CA LYS A 72 9.38 47.04 -22.64
C LYS A 72 8.86 47.57 -21.31
N LEU A 73 9.66 47.52 -20.23
CA LEU A 73 9.70 48.57 -19.21
C LEU A 73 10.95 48.42 -18.31
N ILE A 74 11.83 49.41 -18.47
CA ILE A 74 12.58 50.17 -17.46
C ILE A 74 13.47 49.42 -16.47
N LYS A 75 14.75 49.79 -16.58
CA LYS A 75 15.88 49.57 -15.69
C LYS A 75 15.74 50.48 -14.47
N GLU A 76 15.74 49.92 -13.27
CA GLU A 76 15.99 50.67 -12.04
C GLU A 76 17.05 49.89 -11.24
N GLU A 77 18.20 50.53 -11.10
CA GLU A 77 19.35 50.06 -10.35
C GLU A 77 19.07 50.27 -8.85
N LEU A 78 19.09 49.17 -8.09
CA LEU A 78 19.35 49.23 -6.66
C LEU A 78 20.53 48.31 -6.36
N LEU A 79 21.65 48.97 -6.06
CA LEU A 79 22.86 48.39 -5.48
C LEU A 79 22.56 48.01 -4.03
N GLU A 80 22.58 46.72 -3.74
CA GLU A 80 22.88 46.22 -2.40
C GLU A 80 23.98 45.16 -2.53
N ASP A 81 25.16 45.55 -2.07
CA ASP A 81 26.34 44.70 -1.93
C ASP A 81 26.01 43.51 -1.02
N THR A 82 25.86 42.33 -1.61
CA THR A 82 26.01 41.05 -0.89
C THR A 82 26.96 40.16 -1.67
N GLU A 83 28.20 40.13 -1.18
CA GLU A 83 29.25 39.17 -1.53
C GLU A 83 28.67 37.74 -1.65
N PRO A 84 28.81 37.05 -2.80
CA PRO A 84 28.40 35.66 -2.89
C PRO A 84 29.43 34.80 -2.14
N ILE A 85 29.02 34.27 -0.98
CA ILE A 85 29.77 33.20 -0.30
C ILE A 85 29.88 32.02 -1.27
N ARG A 86 31.07 31.90 -1.86
CA ARG A 86 31.47 30.81 -2.73
C ARG A 86 31.46 29.52 -1.90
N ALA A 87 30.42 28.71 -2.07
CA ALA A 87 30.39 27.37 -1.51
C ALA A 87 31.63 26.59 -2.01
N PRO A 88 32.44 25.98 -1.12
CA PRO A 88 33.58 25.20 -1.55
C PRO A 88 33.07 23.98 -2.32
N ALA A 89 33.52 23.85 -3.56
CA ALA A 89 33.29 22.68 -4.38
C ALA A 89 34.08 21.50 -3.77
N LEU A 90 33.43 20.67 -2.94
CA LEU A 90 33.97 19.38 -2.57
C LEU A 90 33.93 18.45 -3.78
N THR A 91 35.08 18.33 -4.43
CA THR A 91 35.44 17.31 -5.41
C THR A 91 35.54 15.95 -4.73
N THR A 92 34.40 15.35 -4.41
CA THR A 92 34.36 13.89 -4.18
C THR A 92 34.21 13.22 -5.54
N THR A 93 35.29 12.59 -6.01
CA THR A 93 35.24 11.74 -7.20
C THR A 93 34.18 10.65 -6.99
N PRO A 94 33.09 10.60 -7.77
CA PRO A 94 32.05 9.62 -7.57
C PRO A 94 32.60 8.23 -7.90
N LYS A 95 32.49 7.29 -6.95
CA LYS A 95 32.71 5.86 -7.21
C LYS A 95 31.98 5.48 -8.50
N ARG A 96 32.71 4.90 -9.45
CA ARG A 96 32.22 4.50 -10.78
C ARG A 96 31.02 3.57 -10.59
N LYS A 97 29.81 4.09 -10.82
CA LYS A 97 28.56 3.33 -10.63
C LYS A 97 28.60 2.13 -11.58
N GLN A 98 28.55 0.93 -11.04
CA GLN A 98 28.38 -0.25 -11.87
C GLN A 98 27.06 -0.13 -12.67
N PRO A 99 27.06 -0.55 -13.95
CA PRO A 99 25.86 -0.49 -14.77
C PRO A 99 24.80 -1.42 -14.19
N ARG A 100 23.64 -0.87 -13.82
CA ARG A 100 22.51 -1.65 -13.29
C ARG A 100 21.99 -2.59 -14.35
N LYS A 101 21.94 -3.88 -14.02
CA LYS A 101 21.36 -4.90 -14.90
C LYS A 101 20.01 -5.34 -14.31
N PRO A 102 18.92 -5.30 -15.10
CA PRO A 102 17.64 -5.88 -14.69
C PRO A 102 17.78 -7.40 -14.56
N ALA A 103 16.77 -8.07 -13.98
CA ALA A 103 16.72 -9.53 -14.00
C ALA A 103 16.77 -10.05 -15.44
N ARG A 104 17.58 -11.09 -15.70
CA ARG A 104 17.78 -11.65 -17.04
C ARG A 104 17.79 -13.18 -16.96
N LYS A 105 17.19 -13.81 -17.98
CA LYS A 105 17.31 -15.25 -18.19
C LYS A 105 18.76 -15.55 -18.59
N ALA A 106 19.39 -16.45 -17.86
CA ALA A 106 20.62 -17.12 -18.24
C ALA A 106 20.25 -18.57 -18.57
N VAL A 107 20.81 -19.09 -19.66
CA VAL A 107 20.70 -20.51 -19.99
C VAL A 107 22.06 -21.10 -19.70
N ASP A 108 22.09 -22.13 -18.86
CA ASP A 108 23.30 -22.89 -18.63
C ASP A 108 23.66 -23.63 -19.92
N PRO A 109 24.86 -23.39 -20.50
CA PRO A 109 25.24 -23.97 -21.77
C PRO A 109 25.45 -25.49 -21.72
N ASP A 110 25.65 -26.07 -20.53
CA ASP A 110 25.96 -27.49 -20.33
C ASP A 110 24.70 -28.30 -19.97
N THR A 111 23.78 -27.71 -19.18
CA THR A 111 22.56 -28.40 -18.73
C THR A 111 21.30 -28.01 -19.52
N GLY A 112 21.33 -26.88 -20.25
CA GLY A 112 20.16 -26.29 -20.89
C GLY A 112 19.14 -25.71 -19.89
N GLU A 113 19.45 -25.72 -18.60
CA GLU A 113 18.56 -25.22 -17.54
C GLU A 113 18.50 -23.68 -17.59
N THR A 114 17.29 -23.13 -17.59
CA THR A 114 17.10 -21.68 -17.63
C THR A 114 16.94 -21.14 -16.21
N THR A 115 17.93 -20.38 -15.74
CA THR A 115 17.88 -19.67 -14.46
C THR A 115 17.68 -18.18 -14.69
N VAL A 116 16.97 -17.48 -13.80
CA VAL A 116 16.85 -16.02 -13.87
C VAL A 116 17.82 -15.40 -12.89
N ALA A 117 18.84 -14.73 -13.41
CA ALA A 117 19.78 -13.98 -12.59
C ALA A 117 19.05 -12.76 -11.97
N PRO A 118 19.26 -12.47 -10.68
CA PRO A 118 18.61 -11.37 -10.01
C PRO A 118 19.17 -10.00 -10.46
N PRO A 119 18.43 -8.89 -10.29
CA PRO A 119 18.92 -7.55 -10.60
C PRO A 119 20.16 -7.20 -9.76
N SER A 120 21.19 -6.58 -10.33
CA SER A 120 22.48 -6.39 -9.64
C SER A 120 22.42 -5.59 -8.32
N ASP A 121 21.38 -4.77 -8.14
CA ASP A 121 21.19 -3.89 -6.99
C ASP A 121 20.06 -4.34 -6.05
N TRP A 122 19.47 -5.53 -6.26
CA TRP A 122 18.27 -5.95 -5.55
C TRP A 122 18.47 -6.04 -4.03
N GLU A 123 19.59 -6.64 -3.56
CA GLU A 123 19.87 -6.80 -2.13
C GLU A 123 20.09 -5.47 -1.44
N GLU A 124 20.82 -4.56 -2.10
CA GLU A 124 21.09 -3.22 -1.57
C GLU A 124 19.80 -2.43 -1.43
N VAL A 125 18.97 -2.42 -2.49
CA VAL A 125 17.66 -1.75 -2.48
C VAL A 125 16.76 -2.37 -1.42
N TYR A 126 16.70 -3.70 -1.34
CA TYR A 126 15.90 -4.42 -0.36
C TYR A 126 16.33 -4.07 1.08
N GLY A 127 17.63 -4.12 1.36
CA GLY A 127 18.21 -3.78 2.66
C GLY A 127 17.97 -2.33 3.07
N ILE A 128 18.07 -1.39 2.12
CA ILE A 128 17.73 0.02 2.38
C ILE A 128 16.25 0.16 2.73
N VAL A 129 15.35 -0.49 1.99
CA VAL A 129 13.91 -0.39 2.27
C VAL A 129 13.56 -1.03 3.62
N ARG A 130 14.18 -2.15 3.99
CA ARG A 130 14.04 -2.70 5.36
C ARG A 130 14.45 -1.68 6.42
N LYS A 131 15.58 -1.00 6.25
CA LYS A 131 16.03 0.06 7.18
C LYS A 131 15.04 1.23 7.22
N MET A 132 14.53 1.67 6.08
CA MET A 132 13.51 2.72 6.01
C MET A 132 12.21 2.34 6.72
N ARG A 133 11.91 1.04 6.82
CA ARG A 133 10.72 0.49 7.47
C ARG A 133 10.96 0.10 8.94
N ALA A 134 12.19 0.18 9.43
CA ALA A 134 12.54 -0.02 10.84
C ALA A 134 12.23 1.25 11.67
N PRO A 135 12.13 1.16 13.01
CA PRO A 135 11.90 2.31 13.87
C PRO A 135 12.85 3.48 13.60
N GLY A 136 12.31 4.70 13.50
CA GLY A 136 13.05 5.91 13.12
C GLY A 136 13.28 6.09 11.61
N GLY A 137 12.94 5.08 10.79
CA GLY A 137 13.01 5.17 9.34
C GLY A 137 11.89 6.02 8.72
N ALA A 138 12.15 6.61 7.55
CA ALA A 138 11.22 7.52 6.87
C ALA A 138 9.91 6.86 6.38
N ALA A 139 9.86 5.53 6.34
CA ALA A 139 8.68 4.75 5.99
C ALA A 139 8.13 3.94 7.16
N TYR A 140 8.61 4.15 8.38
CA TYR A 140 8.10 3.50 9.59
C TYR A 140 6.67 3.96 9.93
N GLY A 141 5.89 3.09 10.59
CA GLY A 141 4.54 3.42 11.06
C GLY A 141 3.53 3.64 9.93
N ALA A 142 3.66 2.90 8.83
CA ALA A 142 2.68 2.91 7.76
C ALA A 142 1.39 2.20 8.21
N ALA A 143 0.26 2.50 7.57
CA ALA A 143 -1.02 1.90 7.95
C ALA A 143 -0.99 0.37 7.87
N VAL A 144 -0.30 -0.20 6.88
CA VAL A 144 -0.17 -1.67 6.75
C VAL A 144 0.47 -2.35 7.96
N ASP A 145 1.28 -1.64 8.75
CA ASP A 145 2.00 -2.22 9.91
C ASP A 145 1.05 -2.64 11.04
N THR A 146 -0.04 -1.90 11.21
CA THR A 146 -1.03 -2.12 12.28
C THR A 146 -2.40 -2.51 11.75
N MET A 147 -2.71 -2.11 10.50
CA MET A 147 -4.03 -2.21 9.88
C MET A 147 -4.01 -3.02 8.58
N GLY A 148 -2.88 -3.65 8.23
CA GLY A 148 -2.79 -4.56 7.09
C GLY A 148 -3.66 -5.81 7.30
N CYS A 149 -4.16 -6.40 6.20
CA CYS A 149 -5.13 -7.50 6.27
C CYS A 149 -4.65 -8.70 7.10
N GLU A 150 -3.35 -9.00 7.10
CA GLU A 150 -2.72 -10.06 7.90
C GLU A 150 -2.79 -9.81 9.43
N ARG A 151 -3.13 -8.58 9.86
CA ARG A 151 -3.19 -8.18 11.28
C ARG A 151 -4.61 -8.08 11.83
N LEU A 152 -5.63 -8.19 10.97
CA LEU A 152 -7.02 -7.89 11.35
C LEU A 152 -7.79 -9.09 11.91
N ALA A 153 -7.22 -10.30 11.87
CA ALA A 153 -7.82 -11.46 12.53
C ALA A 153 -7.86 -11.27 14.06
N ASP A 154 -8.95 -11.68 14.70
CA ASP A 154 -9.11 -11.54 16.15
C ASP A 154 -8.50 -12.76 16.82
N ARG A 155 -7.37 -12.55 17.50
CA ARG A 155 -6.60 -13.63 18.15
C ARG A 155 -7.33 -14.29 19.32
N GLY A 156 -8.42 -13.69 19.80
CA GLY A 156 -9.28 -14.29 20.82
C GLY A 156 -10.28 -15.32 20.28
N CYS A 157 -10.46 -15.42 18.96
CA CYS A 157 -11.40 -16.34 18.32
C CYS A 157 -10.75 -17.69 17.97
N SER A 158 -11.57 -18.66 17.55
CA SER A 158 -11.09 -19.95 17.04
C SER A 158 -10.16 -19.77 15.83
N GLU A 159 -9.28 -20.72 15.55
CA GLU A 159 -8.41 -20.63 14.37
C GLU A 159 -9.22 -20.53 13.07
N LYS A 160 -10.33 -21.26 13.00
CA LYS A 160 -11.27 -21.23 11.87
C LYS A 160 -11.84 -19.83 11.66
N ASP A 161 -12.26 -19.15 12.73
CA ASP A 161 -12.74 -17.77 12.65
C ASP A 161 -11.60 -16.78 12.30
N GLN A 162 -10.39 -16.99 12.82
CA GLN A 162 -9.23 -16.17 12.46
C GLN A 162 -8.89 -16.26 10.96
N ARG A 163 -8.97 -17.46 10.39
CA ARG A 163 -8.82 -17.68 8.95
C ARG A 163 -9.93 -17.00 8.16
N PHE A 164 -11.18 -17.15 8.61
CA PHE A 164 -12.32 -16.46 8.03
C PHE A 164 -12.19 -14.92 8.08
N HIS A 165 -11.74 -14.35 9.21
CA HIS A 165 -11.47 -12.92 9.34
C HIS A 165 -10.42 -12.46 8.32
N THR A 166 -9.37 -13.26 8.11
CA THR A 166 -8.32 -12.96 7.13
C THR A 166 -8.88 -12.91 5.71
N LEU A 167 -9.73 -13.87 5.34
CA LEU A 167 -10.42 -13.89 4.05
C LEU A 167 -11.31 -12.65 3.87
N ILE A 168 -12.17 -12.34 4.84
CA ILE A 168 -13.08 -11.19 4.78
C ILE A 168 -12.29 -9.88 4.70
N ALA A 169 -11.22 -9.72 5.48
CA ALA A 169 -10.34 -8.55 5.42
C ALA A 169 -9.76 -8.35 4.02
N LEU A 170 -9.32 -9.43 3.36
CA LEU A 170 -8.80 -9.36 1.99
C LEU A 170 -9.88 -9.02 0.97
N MET A 171 -11.07 -9.62 1.06
CA MET A 171 -12.21 -9.30 0.18
C MET A 171 -12.63 -7.83 0.30
N LEU A 172 -12.61 -7.28 1.51
CA LEU A 172 -12.91 -5.87 1.79
C LEU A 172 -11.79 -4.92 1.35
N SER A 173 -10.54 -5.39 1.25
CA SER A 173 -9.36 -4.56 0.95
C SER A 173 -9.31 -4.00 -0.48
N SER A 174 -9.95 -4.65 -1.45
CA SER A 174 -9.90 -4.21 -2.85
C SER A 174 -10.38 -2.76 -3.00
N GLN A 175 -9.53 -1.92 -3.59
CA GLN A 175 -9.78 -0.48 -3.77
C GLN A 175 -10.26 0.24 -2.49
N THR A 176 -9.78 -0.20 -1.31
CA THR A 176 -10.13 0.36 -0.01
C THR A 176 -8.84 0.60 0.78
N LYS A 177 -8.75 1.72 1.50
CA LYS A 177 -7.57 1.99 2.34
C LYS A 177 -7.58 1.06 3.55
N ASP A 178 -6.39 0.60 3.97
CA ASP A 178 -6.21 -0.24 5.16
C ASP A 178 -6.89 0.33 6.40
N THR A 179 -6.81 1.64 6.62
CA THR A 179 -7.44 2.31 7.78
C THR A 179 -8.97 2.17 7.77
N VAL A 180 -9.60 2.23 6.60
CA VAL A 180 -11.05 2.06 6.46
C VAL A 180 -11.43 0.60 6.60
N ASN A 181 -10.63 -0.30 6.01
CA ASN A 181 -10.83 -1.73 6.13
C ASN A 181 -10.76 -2.19 7.60
N ALA A 182 -9.77 -1.73 8.35
CA ALA A 182 -9.61 -2.04 9.78
C ALA A 182 -10.81 -1.61 10.63
N VAL A 183 -11.35 -0.40 10.40
CA VAL A 183 -12.55 0.07 11.09
C VAL A 183 -13.76 -0.82 10.78
N VAL A 184 -13.95 -1.19 9.52
CA VAL A 184 -15.07 -2.04 9.11
C VAL A 184 -14.91 -3.48 9.64
N MET A 185 -13.70 -4.03 9.60
CA MET A 185 -13.39 -5.34 10.20
C MET A 185 -13.70 -5.35 11.69
N LYS A 186 -13.26 -4.33 12.43
CA LYS A 186 -13.55 -4.23 13.86
C LYS A 186 -15.06 -4.15 14.12
N ARG A 187 -15.78 -3.35 13.33
CA ARG A 187 -17.23 -3.26 13.38
C ARG A 187 -17.91 -4.62 13.16
N LEU A 188 -17.51 -5.37 12.14
CA LEU A 188 -18.06 -6.71 11.91
C LEU A 188 -17.74 -7.66 13.07
N GLN A 189 -16.54 -7.59 13.63
CA GLN A 189 -16.12 -8.42 14.75
C GLN A 189 -16.91 -8.13 16.04
N THR A 190 -17.40 -6.91 16.24
CA THR A 190 -18.08 -6.52 17.48
C THR A 190 -19.60 -6.37 17.35
N GLU A 191 -20.10 -5.99 16.18
CA GLU A 191 -21.50 -5.59 15.98
C GLU A 191 -22.29 -6.51 15.04
N LEU A 192 -21.66 -7.49 14.37
CA LEU A 192 -22.39 -8.38 13.47
C LEU A 192 -23.39 -9.22 14.29
N PRO A 193 -24.70 -9.19 13.95
CA PRO A 193 -25.71 -9.81 14.78
C PRO A 193 -25.55 -11.35 14.79
N PRO A 194 -25.89 -11.99 15.92
CA PRO A 194 -25.81 -13.44 16.02
C PRO A 194 -26.86 -14.12 15.14
N TYR A 195 -26.53 -15.31 14.62
CA TYR A 195 -27.42 -16.11 13.78
C TYR A 195 -28.68 -16.60 14.51
N LYS A 196 -28.65 -16.68 15.85
CA LYS A 196 -29.80 -17.03 16.69
C LYS A 196 -29.71 -16.39 18.08
N PRO A 197 -30.83 -16.25 18.81
CA PRO A 197 -30.81 -15.82 20.21
C PRO A 197 -29.87 -16.67 21.07
N GLY A 198 -29.01 -16.03 21.86
CA GLY A 198 -28.04 -16.69 22.74
C GLY A 198 -26.73 -17.13 22.07
N ALA A 199 -26.61 -17.03 20.74
CA ALA A 199 -25.33 -17.22 20.05
C ALA A 199 -24.43 -15.97 20.16
N PRO A 200 -23.10 -16.13 20.04
CA PRO A 200 -22.18 -14.99 20.06
C PRO A 200 -22.37 -14.09 18.84
N ALA A 201 -22.43 -12.77 19.10
CA ALA A 201 -22.29 -11.76 18.06
C ALA A 201 -20.84 -11.74 17.53
N GLY A 202 -20.64 -11.06 16.40
CA GLY A 202 -19.33 -10.88 15.80
C GLY A 202 -19.13 -11.63 14.49
N LEU A 203 -17.95 -11.46 13.90
CA LEU A 203 -17.64 -12.00 12.58
C LEU A 203 -17.37 -13.50 12.69
N ASN A 204 -18.26 -14.32 12.16
CA ASN A 204 -18.04 -15.74 11.93
C ASN A 204 -18.91 -16.18 10.76
N LEU A 205 -18.71 -17.42 10.30
CA LEU A 205 -19.41 -17.91 9.11
C LEU A 205 -20.94 -17.93 9.30
N ASP A 206 -21.41 -18.46 10.44
CA ASP A 206 -22.85 -18.59 10.72
C ASP A 206 -23.56 -17.23 10.74
N ASN A 207 -22.94 -16.24 11.39
CA ASN A 207 -23.47 -14.87 11.45
C ASN A 207 -23.50 -14.21 10.06
N ILE A 208 -22.48 -14.43 9.22
CA ILE A 208 -22.48 -13.93 7.83
C ILE A 208 -23.54 -14.63 6.97
N LEU A 209 -23.78 -15.92 7.17
CA LEU A 209 -24.82 -16.66 6.48
C LEU A 209 -26.22 -16.18 6.88
N ALA A 210 -26.44 -15.93 8.18
CA ALA A 210 -27.74 -15.54 8.71
C ALA A 210 -28.10 -14.07 8.51
N VAL A 211 -27.11 -13.16 8.52
CA VAL A 211 -27.38 -11.72 8.38
C VAL A 211 -28.00 -11.40 7.02
N ASP A 212 -29.01 -10.53 7.04
CA ASP A 212 -29.65 -10.00 5.85
C ASP A 212 -28.63 -9.22 4.97
N PRO A 213 -28.63 -9.38 3.63
CA PRO A 213 -27.71 -8.69 2.74
C PRO A 213 -27.73 -7.16 2.88
N ASP A 214 -28.88 -6.52 3.07
CA ASP A 214 -28.96 -5.05 3.23
C ASP A 214 -28.33 -4.61 4.55
N THR A 215 -28.48 -5.42 5.60
CA THR A 215 -27.83 -5.18 6.89
C THR A 215 -26.32 -5.30 6.77
N LEU A 216 -25.81 -6.39 6.18
CA LEU A 216 -24.37 -6.55 5.92
C LEU A 216 -23.83 -5.38 5.08
N ASN A 217 -24.54 -5.01 4.02
CA ASN A 217 -24.17 -3.89 3.16
C ASN A 217 -24.06 -2.56 3.93
N LYS A 218 -25.02 -2.27 4.82
CA LYS A 218 -24.98 -1.10 5.72
C LYS A 218 -23.86 -1.19 6.75
N MET A 219 -23.42 -2.39 7.13
CA MET A 219 -22.28 -2.54 8.04
C MET A 219 -20.96 -2.22 7.33
N ILE A 220 -20.83 -2.61 6.07
CA ILE A 220 -19.61 -2.43 5.26
C ILE A 220 -19.63 -1.21 4.34
N TRP A 221 -20.63 -0.33 4.43
CA TRP A 221 -20.86 0.78 3.49
C TRP A 221 -19.65 1.70 3.25
N ALA A 222 -18.76 1.81 4.23
CA ALA A 222 -17.57 2.65 4.16
C ALA A 222 -16.49 2.11 3.20
N VAL A 223 -16.51 0.80 2.88
CA VAL A 223 -15.58 0.23 1.90
C VAL A 223 -16.00 0.55 0.47
N GLY A 224 -15.01 0.72 -0.42
CA GLY A 224 -15.30 0.91 -1.84
C GLY A 224 -16.03 -0.30 -2.43
N PHE A 225 -16.97 -0.08 -3.34
CA PHE A 225 -17.74 -1.14 -4.02
C PHE A 225 -18.48 -2.09 -3.07
N HIS A 226 -18.91 -1.61 -1.90
CA HIS A 226 -19.56 -2.41 -0.86
C HIS A 226 -20.76 -3.25 -1.39
N ASN A 227 -21.52 -2.76 -2.37
CA ASN A 227 -22.62 -3.51 -3.01
C ASN A 227 -22.20 -4.83 -3.64
N ASN A 228 -21.08 -4.84 -4.38
CA ASN A 228 -20.58 -6.09 -4.98
C ASN A 228 -19.92 -6.96 -3.92
N LYS A 229 -19.19 -6.34 -2.98
CA LYS A 229 -18.56 -7.06 -1.86
C LYS A 229 -19.56 -7.79 -0.99
N THR A 230 -20.73 -7.21 -0.70
CA THR A 230 -21.82 -7.89 0.01
C THR A 230 -22.23 -9.18 -0.71
N LYS A 231 -22.43 -9.10 -2.03
CA LYS A 231 -22.81 -10.28 -2.84
C LYS A 231 -21.71 -11.35 -2.82
N TYR A 232 -20.46 -10.94 -2.96
CA TYR A 232 -19.32 -11.85 -2.95
C TYR A 232 -19.11 -12.51 -1.60
N ILE A 233 -19.19 -11.75 -0.50
CA ILE A 233 -19.06 -12.29 0.86
C ILE A 233 -20.16 -13.31 1.16
N LYS A 234 -21.42 -13.00 0.81
CA LYS A 234 -22.55 -13.94 1.01
C LYS A 234 -22.35 -15.23 0.22
N LYS A 235 -22.01 -15.12 -1.07
CA LYS A 235 -21.77 -16.30 -1.93
C LYS A 235 -20.55 -17.12 -1.49
N ALA A 236 -19.48 -16.45 -1.09
CA ALA A 236 -18.30 -17.13 -0.56
C ALA A 236 -18.69 -17.91 0.70
N ALA A 237 -19.42 -17.29 1.65
CA ALA A 237 -19.90 -17.97 2.85
C ALA A 237 -20.76 -19.21 2.55
N GLU A 238 -21.65 -19.13 1.55
CA GLU A 238 -22.43 -20.30 1.08
C GLU A 238 -21.52 -21.43 0.60
N ILE A 239 -20.53 -21.12 -0.26
CA ILE A 239 -19.55 -22.10 -0.75
C ILE A 239 -18.73 -22.70 0.40
N LEU A 240 -18.30 -21.89 1.37
CA LEU A 240 -17.52 -22.39 2.51
C LEU A 240 -18.33 -23.40 3.32
N ARG A 241 -19.61 -23.11 3.59
CA ARG A 241 -20.52 -24.04 4.29
C ARG A 241 -20.70 -25.34 3.52
N ASP A 242 -20.95 -25.24 2.21
CA ASP A 242 -21.41 -26.37 1.40
C ASP A 242 -20.26 -27.27 0.92
N GLU A 243 -19.09 -26.70 0.64
CA GLU A 243 -17.97 -27.40 -0.01
C GLU A 243 -16.72 -27.54 0.87
N TRP A 244 -16.57 -26.71 1.92
CA TRP A 244 -15.34 -26.62 2.72
C TRP A 244 -15.55 -26.84 4.22
N ASP A 245 -16.64 -27.54 4.60
CA ASP A 245 -16.99 -27.83 6.00
C ASP A 245 -16.98 -26.57 6.90
N GLY A 246 -17.32 -25.43 6.31
CA GLY A 246 -17.35 -24.11 6.93
C GLY A 246 -15.99 -23.45 7.19
N ASP A 247 -14.86 -24.02 6.78
CA ASP A 247 -13.55 -23.34 6.83
C ASP A 247 -13.21 -22.73 5.46
N ILE A 248 -12.15 -21.92 5.38
CA ILE A 248 -11.64 -21.43 4.10
C ILE A 248 -10.81 -22.51 3.39
N PRO A 249 -10.69 -22.47 2.05
CA PRO A 249 -9.78 -23.36 1.33
C PRO A 249 -8.32 -23.19 1.76
N ASP A 250 -7.56 -24.28 1.73
CA ASP A 250 -6.12 -24.34 2.05
C ASP A 250 -5.22 -24.46 0.81
N THR A 251 -5.80 -24.18 -0.36
CA THR A 251 -5.13 -24.17 -1.67
C THR A 251 -5.37 -22.86 -2.40
N ILE A 252 -4.45 -22.45 -3.28
CA ILE A 252 -4.61 -21.23 -4.09
C ILE A 252 -5.78 -21.38 -5.05
N GLU A 253 -5.96 -22.54 -5.65
CA GLU A 253 -7.05 -22.86 -6.57
C GLU A 253 -8.40 -22.76 -5.86
N GLY A 254 -8.52 -23.33 -4.65
CA GLY A 254 -9.73 -23.23 -3.84
C GLY A 254 -10.02 -21.79 -3.43
N LEU A 255 -9.02 -21.04 -2.96
CA LEU A 255 -9.21 -19.64 -2.55
C LEU A 255 -9.63 -18.76 -3.73
N THR A 256 -9.01 -18.93 -4.90
CA THR A 256 -9.31 -18.13 -6.10
C THR A 256 -10.60 -18.54 -6.82
N ALA A 257 -11.15 -19.72 -6.51
CA ALA A 257 -12.48 -20.12 -6.95
C ALA A 257 -13.59 -19.34 -6.22
N LEU A 258 -13.30 -18.76 -5.04
CA LEU A 258 -14.27 -17.97 -4.30
C LEU A 258 -14.57 -16.64 -5.04
N PRO A 259 -15.85 -16.25 -5.14
CA PRO A 259 -16.24 -15.04 -5.84
C PRO A 259 -15.63 -13.80 -5.16
N GLY A 260 -14.95 -12.97 -5.96
CA GLY A 260 -14.31 -11.75 -5.48
C GLY A 260 -12.90 -11.95 -4.89
N VAL A 261 -12.35 -13.17 -4.96
CA VAL A 261 -10.98 -13.47 -4.52
C VAL A 261 -10.08 -13.66 -5.74
N GLY A 262 -9.19 -12.69 -5.98
CA GLY A 262 -8.18 -12.77 -7.05
C GLY A 262 -6.89 -13.46 -6.61
N PRO A 263 -5.96 -13.76 -7.53
CA PRO A 263 -4.69 -14.43 -7.23
C PRO A 263 -3.88 -13.79 -6.10
N LYS A 264 -3.75 -12.45 -6.08
CA LYS A 264 -3.11 -11.70 -4.98
C LYS A 264 -3.72 -12.08 -3.64
N MET A 265 -5.05 -12.04 -3.54
CA MET A 265 -5.75 -12.33 -2.29
C MET A 265 -5.53 -13.78 -1.88
N GLY A 266 -5.56 -14.73 -2.83
CA GLY A 266 -5.25 -16.14 -2.57
C GLY A 266 -3.87 -16.33 -1.93
N TYR A 267 -2.81 -15.79 -2.53
CA TYR A 267 -1.45 -15.92 -1.98
C TYR A 267 -1.29 -15.25 -0.60
N LEU A 268 -1.88 -14.07 -0.41
CA LEU A 268 -1.83 -13.39 0.90
C LEU A 268 -2.64 -14.14 1.95
N CYS A 269 -3.81 -14.67 1.59
CA CYS A 269 -4.66 -15.44 2.47
C CYS A 269 -3.96 -16.72 2.90
N LEU A 270 -3.42 -17.50 1.96
CA LEU A 270 -2.68 -18.73 2.27
C LEU A 270 -1.49 -18.46 3.20
N SER A 271 -0.73 -17.39 2.94
CA SER A 271 0.41 -17.04 3.79
C SER A 271 0.03 -16.55 5.18
N ALA A 272 -1.09 -15.84 5.32
CA ALA A 272 -1.50 -15.25 6.60
C ALA A 272 -2.36 -16.20 7.46
N ALA A 273 -3.29 -16.91 6.82
CA ALA A 273 -4.27 -17.78 7.46
C ALA A 273 -3.70 -19.19 7.73
N TRP A 274 -2.87 -19.71 6.83
CA TRP A 274 -2.31 -21.07 6.91
C TRP A 274 -0.80 -21.12 7.16
N GLY A 275 -0.13 -19.95 7.22
CA GLY A 275 1.32 -19.89 7.38
C GLY A 275 2.12 -20.45 6.20
N ARG A 276 1.47 -20.72 5.06
CA ARG A 276 2.07 -21.33 3.87
C ARG A 276 2.36 -20.27 2.80
N THR A 277 3.63 -20.02 2.55
CA THR A 277 4.07 -19.08 1.50
C THR A 277 4.37 -19.85 0.20
N GLU A 278 3.37 -19.89 -0.68
CA GLU A 278 3.46 -20.55 -1.99
C GLU A 278 3.64 -19.57 -3.15
N GLY A 279 3.50 -18.27 -2.88
CA GLY A 279 3.76 -17.23 -3.85
C GLY A 279 3.72 -15.85 -3.24
N ILE A 280 4.06 -14.87 -4.07
CA ILE A 280 4.08 -13.45 -3.70
C ILE A 280 2.72 -12.85 -4.06
N GLY A 281 2.01 -12.30 -3.07
CA GLY A 281 0.85 -11.45 -3.34
C GLY A 281 1.30 -10.11 -3.91
N VAL A 282 1.11 -9.89 -5.21
CA VAL A 282 1.50 -8.63 -5.87
C VAL A 282 0.29 -7.71 -5.96
N ASP A 283 0.43 -6.51 -5.41
CA ASP A 283 -0.57 -5.46 -5.51
C ASP A 283 -0.05 -4.25 -6.31
N VAL A 284 -0.85 -3.18 -6.36
CA VAL A 284 -0.48 -1.93 -7.05
C VAL A 284 0.79 -1.28 -6.50
N HIS A 285 1.18 -1.52 -5.24
CA HIS A 285 2.41 -1.00 -4.66
C HIS A 285 3.60 -1.82 -5.12
N VAL A 286 3.55 -3.14 -4.93
CA VAL A 286 4.60 -4.07 -5.34
C VAL A 286 4.85 -3.94 -6.85
N HIS A 287 3.78 -4.01 -7.66
CA HIS A 287 3.86 -3.88 -9.11
C HIS A 287 4.50 -2.56 -9.54
N ARG A 288 4.01 -1.42 -9.03
CA ARG A 288 4.53 -0.10 -9.42
C ARG A 288 5.99 0.10 -9.02
N ILE A 289 6.33 -0.21 -7.77
CA ILE A 289 7.64 0.15 -7.18
C ILE A 289 8.76 -0.69 -7.80
N THR A 290 8.55 -1.99 -7.98
CA THR A 290 9.56 -2.90 -8.57
C THR A 290 9.80 -2.60 -10.06
N ASN A 291 8.77 -2.24 -10.82
CA ASN A 291 8.91 -1.72 -12.19
C ASN A 291 9.63 -0.35 -12.22
N MET A 292 9.38 0.52 -11.25
CA MET A 292 10.06 1.83 -11.13
C MET A 292 11.55 1.70 -10.81
N TRP A 293 11.94 0.73 -10.00
CA TRP A 293 13.35 0.39 -9.76
C TRP A 293 14.00 -0.22 -10.99
N GLY A 294 13.21 -0.87 -11.85
CA GLY A 294 13.69 -1.53 -13.05
C GLY A 294 14.19 -2.94 -12.79
N TRP A 295 13.71 -3.60 -11.72
CA TRP A 295 13.97 -5.02 -11.48
C TRP A 295 13.42 -5.90 -12.60
N HIS A 296 12.27 -5.49 -13.14
CA HIS A 296 11.64 -6.10 -14.31
C HIS A 296 10.83 -5.05 -15.10
N LYS A 297 10.28 -5.46 -16.24
CA LYS A 297 9.37 -4.67 -17.07
C LYS A 297 8.16 -5.53 -17.42
N THR A 298 7.07 -5.32 -16.70
CA THR A 298 5.84 -6.13 -16.77
C THR A 298 4.63 -5.22 -16.91
N LYS A 299 3.54 -5.73 -17.51
CA LYS A 299 2.32 -4.94 -17.75
C LYS A 299 1.25 -5.12 -16.68
N ASN A 300 1.24 -6.25 -16.00
CA ASN A 300 0.22 -6.59 -15.00
C ASN A 300 0.86 -7.19 -13.72
N PRO A 301 0.10 -7.26 -12.61
CA PRO A 301 0.57 -7.82 -11.34
C PRO A 301 1.00 -9.29 -11.42
N GLU A 302 0.32 -10.13 -12.19
CA GLU A 302 0.66 -11.55 -12.32
C GLU A 302 2.01 -11.76 -13.03
N GLU A 303 2.30 -11.00 -14.08
CA GLU A 303 3.63 -10.99 -14.71
C GLU A 303 4.70 -10.53 -13.71
N THR A 304 4.41 -9.52 -12.86
CA THR A 304 5.34 -9.11 -11.79
C THR A 304 5.55 -10.23 -10.79
N ARG A 305 4.51 -10.95 -10.39
CA ARG A 305 4.61 -12.06 -9.45
C ARG A 305 5.57 -13.12 -9.98
N LEU A 306 5.35 -13.59 -11.21
CA LEU A 306 6.21 -14.58 -11.85
C LEU A 306 7.65 -14.06 -12.02
N ALA A 307 7.80 -12.80 -12.41
CA ALA A 307 9.11 -12.18 -12.56
C ALA A 307 9.88 -12.10 -11.24
N LEU A 308 9.22 -11.78 -10.13
CA LEU A 308 9.83 -11.75 -8.80
C LEU A 308 10.15 -13.16 -8.30
N GLN A 309 9.22 -14.11 -8.42
CA GLN A 309 9.44 -15.50 -7.96
C GLN A 309 10.58 -16.20 -8.70
N ALA A 310 10.89 -15.78 -9.93
CA ALA A 310 11.95 -16.39 -10.72
C ALA A 310 13.37 -16.16 -10.15
N TRP A 311 13.58 -15.16 -9.30
CA TRP A 311 14.92 -14.82 -8.78
C TRP A 311 14.96 -14.38 -7.32
N LEU A 312 13.84 -13.92 -6.74
CA LEU A 312 13.79 -13.49 -5.35
C LEU A 312 13.84 -14.72 -4.42
N PRO A 313 14.75 -14.76 -3.43
CA PRO A 313 14.79 -15.85 -2.46
C PRO A 313 13.46 -16.09 -1.75
N ARG A 314 13.09 -17.36 -1.58
CA ARG A 314 11.77 -17.78 -1.07
C ARG A 314 11.47 -17.24 0.34
N ASP A 315 12.49 -17.09 1.16
CA ASP A 315 12.41 -16.51 2.51
C ASP A 315 12.04 -15.02 2.52
N ARG A 316 12.08 -14.33 1.36
CA ARG A 316 11.64 -12.94 1.21
C ARG A 316 10.22 -12.79 0.67
N TRP A 317 9.58 -13.88 0.23
CA TRP A 317 8.28 -13.81 -0.46
C TRP A 317 7.15 -13.34 0.44
N ARG A 318 7.17 -13.73 1.72
CA ARG A 318 6.18 -13.28 2.71
C ARG A 318 6.34 -11.80 3.05
N GLU A 319 7.57 -11.35 3.23
CA GLU A 319 7.90 -9.99 3.71
C GLU A 319 7.70 -8.92 2.62
N ILE A 320 8.00 -9.23 1.35
CA ILE A 320 8.11 -8.22 0.30
C ILE A 320 6.81 -7.41 0.09
N ASN A 321 5.63 -8.01 0.24
CA ASN A 321 4.37 -7.28 0.08
C ASN A 321 4.24 -6.18 1.14
N GLY A 322 4.22 -6.53 2.43
CA GLY A 322 4.08 -5.55 3.52
C GLY A 322 5.19 -4.50 3.54
N LEU A 323 6.41 -4.91 3.14
CA LEU A 323 7.54 -3.99 2.99
C LEU A 323 7.26 -2.90 1.96
N LEU A 324 6.83 -3.28 0.75
CA LEU A 324 6.61 -2.35 -0.36
C LEU A 324 5.29 -1.59 -0.26
N VAL A 325 4.25 -2.20 0.32
CA VAL A 325 2.99 -1.50 0.64
C VAL A 325 3.28 -0.33 1.57
N GLY A 326 3.97 -0.56 2.69
CA GLY A 326 4.24 0.52 3.64
C GLY A 326 5.20 1.58 3.09
N LEU A 327 6.21 1.18 2.31
CA LEU A 327 7.02 2.14 1.55
C LEU A 327 6.15 2.99 0.61
N GLY A 328 5.22 2.36 -0.09
CA GLY A 328 4.31 2.99 -1.02
C GLY A 328 3.21 3.85 -0.38
N GLN A 329 2.88 3.61 0.89
CA GLN A 329 1.95 4.41 1.69
C GLN A 329 2.64 5.64 2.29
N ALA A 330 3.88 5.51 2.77
CA ALA A 330 4.57 6.56 3.51
C ALA A 330 5.47 7.47 2.64
N VAL A 331 6.18 6.90 1.65
CA VAL A 331 7.26 7.60 0.92
C VAL A 331 7.04 7.58 -0.59
N CYS A 332 6.92 6.38 -1.19
CA CYS A 332 6.78 6.18 -2.63
C CYS A 332 5.31 6.23 -3.07
N VAL A 333 4.60 7.27 -2.64
CA VAL A 333 3.18 7.46 -2.93
C VAL A 333 2.90 7.61 -4.43
N PRO A 334 1.72 7.19 -4.94
CA PRO A 334 1.42 7.24 -6.38
C PRO A 334 1.53 8.64 -7.00
N VAL A 335 1.13 9.67 -6.24
CA VAL A 335 1.18 11.08 -6.65
C VAL A 335 2.00 11.84 -5.62
N GLY A 336 2.98 12.62 -6.08
CA GLY A 336 3.81 13.44 -5.19
C GLY A 336 4.86 12.66 -4.40
N GLN A 337 5.49 11.65 -5.02
CA GLN A 337 6.56 10.84 -4.43
C GLN A 337 7.57 11.69 -3.63
N ARG A 338 7.87 11.25 -2.41
CA ARG A 338 8.77 11.94 -1.48
C ARG A 338 10.22 11.50 -1.70
N CYS A 339 10.74 11.71 -2.91
CA CYS A 339 12.07 11.22 -3.29
C CYS A 339 13.21 11.85 -2.46
N GLY A 340 13.01 13.04 -1.89
CA GLY A 340 13.97 13.70 -0.99
C GLY A 340 14.12 13.02 0.38
N SER A 341 13.13 12.25 0.82
CA SER A 341 13.20 11.44 2.05
C SER A 341 13.35 9.94 1.78
N CYS A 342 13.57 9.54 0.53
CA CYS A 342 13.69 8.15 0.13
C CYS A 342 15.16 7.74 0.03
N ASP A 343 15.65 6.89 0.93
CA ASP A 343 17.06 6.48 0.94
C ASP A 343 17.49 5.76 -0.35
N VAL A 344 16.58 5.01 -0.99
CA VAL A 344 16.83 4.41 -2.31
C VAL A 344 17.03 5.50 -3.39
N GLY A 345 16.25 6.57 -3.33
CA GLY A 345 16.38 7.73 -4.22
C GLY A 345 17.66 8.52 -3.95
N LEU A 346 17.96 8.77 -2.67
CA LEU A 346 19.13 9.51 -2.19
C LEU A 346 20.43 8.77 -2.46
N GLY A 347 20.47 7.44 -2.33
CA GLY A 347 21.58 6.59 -2.78
C GLY A 347 21.72 6.53 -4.31
N GLY A 348 20.75 7.09 -5.03
CA GLY A 348 20.72 7.11 -6.48
C GLY A 348 20.32 5.77 -7.11
N LEU A 349 19.86 4.81 -6.33
CA LEU A 349 19.46 3.44 -6.72
C LEU A 349 18.12 3.39 -7.46
N CYS A 350 17.21 4.32 -7.18
CA CYS A 350 15.94 4.39 -7.91
C CYS A 350 16.10 5.07 -9.29
N ARG A 351 15.70 4.38 -10.36
CA ARG A 351 15.69 4.90 -11.74
C ARG A 351 14.64 5.99 -11.93
N ALA A 352 13.47 5.80 -11.35
CA ALA A 352 12.31 6.70 -11.48
C ALA A 352 12.29 7.85 -10.45
N ALA A 353 13.35 8.01 -9.64
CA ALA A 353 13.39 9.08 -8.63
C ALA A 353 13.39 10.47 -9.26
N ASP A 354 12.58 11.36 -8.69
CA ASP A 354 12.59 12.79 -9.02
C ASP A 354 13.92 13.41 -8.56
N ARG A 355 14.79 13.70 -9.53
CA ARG A 355 16.15 14.19 -9.28
C ARG A 355 16.17 15.55 -8.58
N LYS A 356 15.17 16.41 -8.80
CA LYS A 356 15.10 17.71 -8.12
C LYS A 356 14.84 17.52 -6.63
N LYS A 357 13.86 16.67 -6.29
CA LYS A 357 13.56 16.34 -4.88
C LYS A 357 14.71 15.62 -4.19
N VAL A 358 15.41 14.74 -4.90
CA VAL A 358 16.61 14.08 -4.37
C VAL A 358 17.71 15.09 -4.06
N ALA A 359 17.96 16.06 -4.93
CA ALA A 359 18.97 17.10 -4.71
C ALA A 359 18.62 17.96 -3.48
N LEU A 360 17.36 18.38 -3.36
CA LEU A 360 16.87 19.12 -2.19
C LEU A 360 17.04 18.31 -0.90
N GLY A 361 16.59 17.05 -0.88
CA GLY A 361 16.70 16.20 0.31
C GLY A 361 18.15 15.91 0.73
N ARG A 362 19.09 15.85 -0.21
CA ARG A 362 20.52 15.75 0.11
C ARG A 362 21.05 17.02 0.76
N ALA A 363 20.68 18.19 0.25
CA ALA A 363 21.07 19.47 0.84
C ALA A 363 20.49 19.64 2.26
N GLU A 364 19.23 19.27 2.47
CA GLU A 364 18.59 19.28 3.80
C GLU A 364 19.32 18.38 4.79
N ARG A 365 19.68 17.14 4.39
CA ARG A 365 20.43 16.22 5.26
C ARG A 365 21.83 16.72 5.61
N GLU A 366 22.50 17.38 4.67
CA GLU A 366 23.80 17.99 4.90
C GLU A 366 23.71 19.12 5.93
N VAL A 367 22.67 19.96 5.86
CA VAL A 367 22.41 21.00 6.87
C VAL A 367 22.16 20.39 8.25
N VAL A 368 21.30 19.37 8.34
CA VAL A 368 21.02 18.67 9.61
C VAL A 368 22.31 18.06 10.18
N LYS A 369 23.12 17.41 9.34
CA LYS A 369 24.39 16.82 9.77
C LYS A 369 25.34 17.86 10.38
N ARG A 370 25.49 19.02 9.74
CA ARG A 370 26.31 20.12 10.28
C ARG A 370 25.77 20.68 11.59
N GLN A 371 24.45 20.77 11.73
CA GLN A 371 23.82 21.21 12.97
C GLN A 371 24.01 20.21 14.11
N GLU A 372 23.94 18.90 13.82
CA GLU A 372 24.21 17.84 14.79
C GLU A 372 25.68 17.78 15.20
N GLU A 373 26.60 17.92 14.23
CA GLU A 373 28.04 18.03 14.49
C GLU A 373 28.34 19.23 15.40
N HIS A 374 27.82 20.40 15.04
CA HIS A 374 27.97 21.61 15.85
C HIS A 374 27.36 21.46 17.26
N ARG A 375 26.21 20.78 17.39
CA ARG A 375 25.61 20.50 18.71
C ARG A 375 26.52 19.60 19.56
N ARG A 376 27.07 18.54 18.97
CA ARG A 376 27.99 17.61 19.67
C ARG A 376 29.26 18.34 20.12
N GLU A 377 29.84 19.18 19.26
CA GLU A 377 30.98 20.01 19.63
C GLU A 377 30.67 20.91 20.86
N LEU A 378 29.47 21.51 20.92
CA LEU A 378 29.04 22.31 22.06
C LEU A 378 28.78 21.47 23.33
N GLU A 379 28.30 20.25 23.18
CA GLU A 379 28.10 19.29 24.29
C GLU A 379 29.43 18.80 24.85
N ASP A 380 30.44 18.57 24.00
CA ASP A 380 31.79 18.14 24.41
C ASP A 380 32.59 19.27 25.10
N ILE A 381 32.26 20.54 24.85
CA ILE A 381 32.88 21.71 25.53
C ILE A 381 32.33 21.92 26.96
N LYS A 382 31.10 21.46 27.26
CA LYS A 382 30.49 21.62 28.59
C LYS A 382 31.19 20.84 29.73
N PRO A 383 31.57 19.55 29.58
CA PRO A 383 32.24 18.82 30.65
C PRO A 383 33.65 19.35 30.97
N ALA A 384 34.33 20.02 30.02
CA ALA A 384 35.65 20.61 30.26
C ALA A 384 35.61 21.86 31.18
N LYS A 385 34.45 22.50 31.36
CA LYS A 385 34.29 23.66 32.25
C LYS A 385 33.78 23.32 33.65
N GLU A 386 33.35 22.08 33.89
CA GLU A 386 32.91 21.62 35.22
C GLU A 386 34.04 20.94 36.01
N GLU A 387 35.16 20.56 35.38
CA GLU A 387 36.37 20.04 36.07
C GLU A 387 37.38 21.13 36.48
N GLU A 388 37.14 22.40 36.12
CA GLU A 388 38.01 23.55 36.45
C GLU A 388 37.48 24.45 37.57
N LEU A 389 36.47 24.00 38.34
CA LEU A 389 35.85 24.74 39.46
C LEU A 389 36.01 24.06 40.82
#